data_AF-A0A3D2VJF1-F1
#
_entry.id   AF-A0A3D2VJF1-F1
#
_cell.length_a   1.000
_cell.length_b   1.000
_cell.length_c   1.000
_cell.angle_alpha   90.00
_cell.angle_beta   90.00
_cell.angle_gamma   90.00
#
_symmetry.space_group_name_H-M   'P 1'
#
loop_
_entity.id
_entity.type
_entity.pdbx_description
1 polymer ?
#
loop_
_entity_poly.entity_id
_entity_poly.type
_entity_poly.pdbx_seq_one_letter_code
_entity_poly.pdbx_strand_id
1 'polypeptide(L)'
;VLPEVSVGADGPVLSVCLVGAPPEQLDGATVSLGSTSRTSVVLAQMLLERRWGVQPKYRSDPPDLPVMLSHADAAVLIGDPALSASLVEGPAQGWTVTDLAQAWREWTGLPMVFAVWAARREFAQERGSELERLRQGLAGAVAHAAEHRTEVVAAAVARSGLPAPALEAYFAALQFGLDERQRAGLASFAQSYANYKGVSTPADLRILGPLTETPVTAGGSGI
;
A
#
# COMPACT_ATOMS: atom_id res chain seq x y z
N VAL A 1 4.59 11.75 -11.11
CA VAL A 1 4.72 10.39 -10.55
C VAL A 1 5.59 9.57 -11.46
N LEU A 2 6.50 8.79 -10.87
CA LEU A 2 7.39 7.89 -11.57
C LEU A 2 6.64 6.56 -11.76
N PRO A 3 6.32 6.11 -12.99
CA PRO A 3 5.53 4.90 -13.19
C PRO A 3 6.30 3.59 -12.92
N GLU A 4 7.62 3.65 -12.78
CA GLU A 4 8.49 2.48 -12.61
C GLU A 4 8.36 1.85 -11.21
N VAL A 5 7.87 2.61 -10.23
CA VAL A 5 7.75 2.14 -8.85
C VAL A 5 6.49 2.69 -8.17
N SER A 6 5.73 1.77 -7.59
CA SER A 6 4.60 1.99 -6.70
C SER A 6 4.62 0.93 -5.60
N VAL A 7 3.73 1.05 -4.62
CA VAL A 7 3.38 -0.07 -3.73
C VAL A 7 1.88 -0.24 -3.81
N GLY A 8 1.43 -1.35 -4.38
CA GLY A 8 0.02 -1.69 -4.49
C GLY A 8 -0.22 -3.19 -4.40
N ALA A 9 -1.49 -3.59 -4.53
CA ALA A 9 -1.91 -4.98 -4.61
C ALA A 9 -3.18 -5.10 -5.47
N ASP A 10 -3.26 -6.15 -6.30
CA ASP A 10 -4.49 -6.59 -6.95
C ASP A 10 -4.98 -7.83 -6.22
N GLY A 11 -5.69 -7.65 -5.10
CA GLY A 11 -6.08 -8.69 -4.17
C GLY A 11 -5.62 -8.37 -2.74
N PRO A 12 -5.38 -9.38 -1.89
CA PRO A 12 -4.92 -9.13 -0.52
C PRO A 12 -3.50 -8.55 -0.52
N VAL A 13 -3.24 -7.57 0.35
CA VAL A 13 -1.92 -6.96 0.57
C VAL A 13 -1.26 -7.45 1.87
N LEU A 14 -2.02 -8.15 2.72
CA LEU A 14 -1.66 -8.81 3.99
C LEU A 14 -1.19 -7.87 5.11
N SER A 15 -0.80 -6.65 4.77
CA SER A 15 -0.17 -5.65 5.64
C SER A 15 -1.04 -4.43 5.84
N VAL A 16 -2.32 -4.47 5.45
CA VAL A 16 -3.31 -3.42 5.70
C VAL A 16 -4.63 -4.09 6.04
N CYS A 17 -4.91 -4.21 7.34
CA CYS A 17 -5.97 -5.08 7.83
C CYS A 17 -6.86 -4.37 8.85
N LEU A 18 -8.14 -4.72 8.84
CA LEU A 18 -9.05 -4.56 9.96
C LEU A 18 -9.08 -5.88 10.73
N VAL A 19 -8.78 -5.85 12.03
CA VAL A 19 -8.66 -7.04 12.88
C VAL A 19 -9.61 -6.92 14.07
N GLY A 20 -10.34 -7.99 14.39
CA GLY A 20 -11.28 -8.03 15.52
C GLY A 20 -12.65 -8.56 15.09
N ALA A 21 -13.72 -7.81 15.40
CA ALA A 21 -15.07 -8.10 14.93
C ALA A 21 -15.19 -7.94 13.40
N PRO A 22 -16.05 -8.73 12.73
CA PRO A 22 -16.27 -8.63 11.29
C PRO A 22 -16.90 -7.28 10.91
N PRO A 23 -16.61 -6.74 9.71
CA PRO A 23 -17.06 -5.40 9.29
C PRO A 23 -18.56 -5.14 9.44
N GLU A 24 -19.39 -6.14 9.15
CA GLU A 24 -20.85 -6.06 9.17
C GLU A 24 -21.43 -5.86 10.59
N GLN A 25 -20.64 -6.12 11.63
CA GLN A 25 -21.04 -5.99 13.03
C GLN A 25 -20.57 -4.68 13.67
N LEU A 26 -19.97 -3.77 12.89
CA LEU A 26 -19.34 -2.56 13.43
C LEU A 26 -20.25 -1.32 13.45
N ASP A 27 -21.56 -1.47 13.22
CA ASP A 27 -22.48 -0.33 13.32
C ASP A 27 -22.62 0.14 14.77
N GLY A 28 -22.31 1.41 15.03
CA GLY A 28 -22.27 2.00 16.37
C GLY A 28 -21.14 1.48 17.30
N ALA A 29 -20.36 0.49 16.85
CA ALA A 29 -19.21 -0.08 17.54
C ALA A 29 -18.01 0.87 17.52
N THR A 30 -16.96 0.56 18.29
CA THR A 30 -15.73 1.35 18.32
C THR A 30 -14.66 0.71 17.44
N VAL A 31 -14.06 1.49 16.55
CA VAL A 31 -12.93 1.07 15.71
C VAL A 31 -11.70 1.91 16.04
N SER A 32 -10.62 1.25 16.44
CA SER A 32 -9.33 1.89 16.66
C SER A 32 -8.54 1.99 15.35
N LEU A 33 -8.05 3.18 15.04
CA LEU A 33 -7.33 3.50 13.82
C LEU A 33 -5.85 3.72 14.13
N GLY A 34 -4.98 2.90 13.54
CA GLY A 34 -3.54 3.05 13.67
C GLY A 34 -3.07 4.44 13.26
N SER A 35 -2.38 5.14 14.16
CA SER A 35 -1.94 6.52 13.98
C SER A 35 -0.87 6.74 12.89
N THR A 36 -0.33 5.66 12.30
CA THR A 36 0.81 5.70 11.39
C THR A 36 0.47 5.74 9.90
N SER A 37 -0.82 5.66 9.50
CA SER A 37 -1.21 5.70 8.07
C SER A 37 -2.44 6.55 7.81
N ARG A 38 -2.29 7.58 6.97
CA ARG A 38 -3.43 8.39 6.49
C ARG A 38 -4.24 7.67 5.42
N THR A 39 -3.57 7.03 4.46
CA THR A 39 -4.23 6.34 3.33
C THR A 39 -5.09 5.18 3.81
N SER A 40 -4.53 4.30 4.65
CA SER A 40 -5.21 3.09 5.12
C SER A 40 -6.37 3.40 6.04
N VAL A 41 -6.25 4.45 6.87
CA VAL A 41 -7.35 4.93 7.72
C VAL A 41 -8.53 5.38 6.87
N VAL A 42 -8.30 6.23 5.86
CA VAL A 42 -9.41 6.70 5.03
C VAL A 42 -9.98 5.58 4.16
N LEU A 43 -9.15 4.64 3.68
CA LEU A 43 -9.63 3.43 3.01
C LEU A 43 -10.58 2.63 3.91
N ALA A 44 -10.18 2.36 5.16
CA ALA A 44 -11.00 1.61 6.12
C ALA A 44 -12.33 2.32 6.38
N GLN A 45 -12.31 3.63 6.62
CA GLN A 45 -13.52 4.44 6.83
C GLN A 45 -14.46 4.38 5.62
N MET A 46 -13.93 4.59 4.41
CA MET A 46 -14.75 4.51 3.20
C MET A 46 -15.35 3.13 3.00
N LEU A 47 -14.59 2.05 3.23
CA LEU A 47 -15.13 0.71 3.11
C LEU A 47 -16.23 0.46 4.16
N LEU A 48 -15.99 0.77 5.43
CA LEU A 48 -16.98 0.59 6.52
C LEU A 48 -18.27 1.37 6.22
N GLU A 49 -18.17 2.64 5.88
CA GLU A 49 -19.34 3.49 5.70
C GLU A 49 -20.03 3.33 4.34
N ARG A 50 -19.29 3.06 3.26
CA ARG A 50 -19.83 3.05 1.89
C ARG A 50 -20.03 1.66 1.31
N ARG A 51 -19.15 0.71 1.63
CA ARG A 51 -19.29 -0.68 1.17
C ARG A 51 -20.17 -1.47 2.14
N TRP A 52 -19.89 -1.42 3.44
CA TRP A 52 -20.63 -2.18 4.45
C TRP A 52 -21.83 -1.43 5.04
N GLY A 53 -21.89 -0.11 4.88
CA GLY A 53 -23.02 0.70 5.31
C GLY A 53 -23.13 0.88 6.83
N VAL A 54 -22.05 0.62 7.57
CA VAL A 54 -21.99 0.76 9.04
C VAL A 54 -21.45 2.13 9.45
N GLN A 55 -21.79 2.59 10.66
CA GLN A 55 -21.34 3.88 11.20
C GLN A 55 -20.59 3.70 12.54
N PRO A 56 -19.31 3.28 12.52
CA PRO A 56 -18.51 3.09 13.72
C PRO A 56 -18.07 4.42 14.34
N LYS A 57 -17.76 4.37 15.64
CA LYS A 57 -17.07 5.43 16.37
C LYS A 57 -15.57 5.21 16.23
N TYR A 58 -14.88 6.16 15.62
CA TYR A 58 -13.44 6.06 15.40
C TYR A 58 -12.65 6.68 16.56
N ARG A 59 -11.57 6.01 16.93
CA ARG A 59 -10.50 6.54 17.79
C ARG A 59 -9.15 6.28 17.14
N SER A 60 -8.12 7.00 17.56
CA SER A 60 -6.75 6.76 17.08
C SER A 60 -5.84 6.34 18.21
N ASP A 61 -5.06 5.29 17.97
CA ASP A 61 -4.13 4.73 18.94
C ASP A 61 -2.79 4.38 18.25
N PRO A 62 -1.69 4.23 19.02
CA PRO A 62 -0.47 3.60 18.52
C PRO A 62 -0.77 2.18 17.99
N PRO A 63 -0.01 1.68 17.00
CA PRO A 63 -0.27 0.38 16.37
C PRO A 63 0.18 -0.80 17.26
N ASP A 64 -0.55 -1.01 18.35
CA ASP A 64 -0.40 -2.13 19.30
C ASP A 64 -1.75 -2.86 19.37
N LEU A 65 -1.83 -4.02 18.73
CA LEU A 65 -3.10 -4.71 18.52
C LEU A 65 -3.81 -5.11 19.83
N PRO A 66 -3.14 -5.77 20.82
CA PRO A 66 -3.75 -6.04 22.11
C PRO A 66 -4.30 -4.79 22.81
N VAL A 67 -3.54 -3.68 22.81
CA VAL A 67 -3.98 -2.43 23.44
C VAL A 67 -5.17 -1.84 22.69
N MET A 68 -5.12 -1.79 21.35
CA MET A 68 -6.21 -1.29 20.52
C MET A 68 -7.51 -2.08 20.75
N LEU A 69 -7.45 -3.42 20.78
CA LEU A 69 -8.61 -4.28 21.02
C LEU A 69 -9.11 -4.28 22.47
N SER A 70 -8.30 -3.84 23.43
CA SER A 70 -8.77 -3.63 24.81
C SER A 70 -9.74 -2.44 24.95
N HIS A 71 -9.81 -1.58 23.93
CA HIS A 71 -10.58 -0.34 23.94
C HIS A 71 -11.53 -0.19 22.73
N ALA A 72 -11.54 -1.15 21.82
CA ALA A 72 -12.30 -1.12 20.58
C ALA A 72 -12.69 -2.54 20.13
N ASP A 73 -13.75 -2.64 19.36
CA ASP A 73 -14.27 -3.91 18.83
C ASP A 73 -13.46 -4.40 17.62
N ALA A 74 -12.80 -3.47 16.92
CA ALA A 74 -11.85 -3.77 15.86
C ALA A 74 -10.75 -2.71 15.75
N ALA A 75 -9.64 -3.08 15.12
CA ALA A 75 -8.44 -2.27 14.95
C ALA A 75 -7.97 -2.27 13.49
N VAL A 76 -7.65 -1.09 12.95
CA VAL A 76 -7.01 -0.94 11.63
C VAL A 76 -5.51 -0.81 11.81
N LEU A 77 -4.76 -1.76 11.25
CA LEU A 77 -3.30 -1.85 11.34
C LEU A 77 -2.67 -1.80 9.96
N ILE A 78 -1.40 -1.37 9.94
CA ILE A 78 -0.55 -1.41 8.75
C ILE A 78 0.84 -1.96 9.04
N GLY A 79 1.52 -2.47 8.02
CA GLY A 79 2.92 -2.92 8.09
C GLY A 79 3.10 -4.19 8.93
N ASP A 80 4.23 -4.30 9.61
CA ASP A 80 4.61 -5.50 10.36
C ASP A 80 3.57 -5.92 11.43
N PRO A 81 2.93 -5.02 12.20
CA PRO A 81 1.83 -5.40 13.09
C PRO A 81 0.63 -6.04 12.36
N ALA A 82 0.27 -5.53 11.18
CA ALA A 82 -0.80 -6.12 10.37
C ALA A 82 -0.39 -7.48 9.79
N LEU A 83 0.86 -7.64 9.38
CA LEU A 83 1.40 -8.92 8.91
C LEU A 83 1.43 -9.97 10.03
N SER A 84 1.83 -9.59 11.24
CA SER A 84 1.76 -10.49 12.40
C SER A 84 0.32 -10.92 12.65
N ALA A 85 -0.61 -9.96 12.67
CA ALA A 85 -2.03 -10.26 12.86
C ALA A 85 -2.61 -11.16 11.76
N SER A 86 -2.25 -10.94 10.49
CA SER A 86 -2.84 -11.66 9.36
C SER A 86 -2.26 -13.05 9.13
N LEU A 87 -0.96 -13.25 9.38
CA LEU A 87 -0.25 -14.48 9.02
C LEU A 87 0.27 -15.29 10.20
N VAL A 88 0.29 -14.73 11.42
CA VAL A 88 0.88 -15.37 12.60
C VAL A 88 -0.12 -15.50 13.74
N GLU A 89 -0.63 -14.39 14.26
CA GLU A 89 -1.39 -14.34 15.51
C GLU A 89 -2.91 -14.54 15.31
N GLY A 90 -3.50 -13.90 14.31
CA GLY A 90 -4.95 -13.89 14.08
C GLY A 90 -5.57 -15.28 13.99
N PRO A 91 -5.01 -16.24 13.22
CA PRO A 91 -5.52 -17.61 13.14
C PRO A 91 -5.57 -18.32 14.49
N ALA A 92 -4.66 -18.00 15.42
CA ALA A 92 -4.59 -18.63 16.74
C ALA A 92 -5.50 -17.97 17.77
N GLN A 93 -5.81 -16.68 17.61
CA GLN A 93 -6.63 -15.91 18.56
C GLN A 93 -8.12 -15.85 18.20
N GLY A 94 -8.51 -16.42 17.05
CA GLY A 94 -9.91 -16.44 16.61
C GLY A 94 -10.44 -15.08 16.15
N TRP A 95 -9.56 -14.12 15.86
CA TRP A 95 -9.94 -12.81 15.32
C TRP A 95 -10.35 -12.93 13.86
N THR A 96 -11.34 -12.15 13.45
CA THR A 96 -11.58 -11.91 12.02
C THR A 96 -10.52 -10.94 11.51
N VAL A 97 -9.82 -11.32 10.45
CA VAL A 97 -8.86 -10.45 9.76
C VAL A 97 -9.40 -10.13 8.37
N THR A 98 -9.77 -8.88 8.15
CA THR A 98 -10.24 -8.38 6.86
C THR A 98 -9.14 -7.58 6.18
N ASP A 99 -8.66 -8.09 5.05
CA ASP A 99 -7.70 -7.37 4.20
C ASP A 99 -8.39 -6.23 3.44
N LEU A 100 -7.89 -5.00 3.61
CA LEU A 100 -8.54 -3.82 3.04
C LEU A 100 -8.25 -3.63 1.54
N ALA A 101 -7.14 -4.18 1.03
CA ALA A 101 -6.88 -4.19 -0.42
C ALA A 101 -7.81 -5.18 -1.13
N GLN A 102 -8.02 -6.35 -0.52
CA GLN A 102 -9.00 -7.33 -1.01
C GLN A 102 -10.42 -6.73 -0.98
N ALA A 103 -10.79 -6.09 0.12
CA ALA A 103 -12.09 -5.43 0.23
C ALA A 103 -12.25 -4.26 -0.78
N TRP A 104 -11.18 -3.53 -1.08
CA TRP A 104 -11.23 -2.54 -2.15
C TRP A 104 -11.45 -3.18 -3.52
N ARG A 105 -10.71 -4.24 -3.84
CA ARG A 105 -10.81 -4.96 -5.11
C ARG A 105 -12.20 -5.52 -5.33
N GLU A 106 -12.79 -6.15 -4.32
CA GLU A 106 -14.14 -6.70 -4.40
C GLU A 106 -15.22 -5.60 -4.57
N TRP A 107 -15.00 -4.41 -3.99
CA TRP A 107 -15.95 -3.32 -4.12
C TRP A 107 -15.86 -2.61 -5.48
N THR A 108 -14.67 -2.49 -6.03
CA THR A 108 -14.41 -1.62 -7.20
C THR A 108 -13.96 -2.37 -8.47
N GLY A 109 -13.53 -3.63 -8.34
CA GLY A 109 -12.88 -4.40 -9.41
C GLY A 109 -11.44 -3.99 -9.70
N LEU A 110 -10.88 -3.04 -8.95
CA LEU A 110 -9.59 -2.41 -9.23
C LEU A 110 -8.53 -2.71 -8.15
N PRO A 111 -7.24 -2.72 -8.50
CA PRO A 111 -6.17 -2.80 -7.52
C PRO A 111 -6.15 -1.57 -6.60
N MET A 112 -5.57 -1.73 -5.42
CA MET A 112 -5.30 -0.64 -4.48
C MET A 112 -3.83 -0.21 -4.59
N VAL A 113 -3.57 1.10 -4.66
CA VAL A 113 -2.21 1.69 -4.65
C VAL A 113 -2.03 2.47 -3.35
N PHE A 114 -1.11 2.01 -2.50
CA PHE A 114 -0.85 2.59 -1.18
C PHE A 114 0.22 3.67 -1.21
N ALA A 115 1.22 3.55 -2.08
CA ALA A 115 2.29 4.53 -2.23
C ALA A 115 2.75 4.67 -3.68
N VAL A 116 3.24 5.87 -4.01
CA VAL A 116 3.88 6.20 -5.27
C VAL A 116 5.15 7.00 -5.03
N TRP A 117 6.09 6.94 -5.95
CA TRP A 117 7.22 7.86 -5.96
C TRP A 117 6.89 9.07 -6.82
N ALA A 118 7.08 10.26 -6.26
CA ALA A 118 6.77 11.52 -6.92
C ALA A 118 7.92 12.52 -6.74
N ALA A 119 8.27 13.19 -7.84
CA ALA A 119 9.16 14.34 -7.82
C ALA A 119 8.34 15.63 -7.87
N ARG A 120 8.82 16.67 -7.18
CA ARG A 120 8.28 18.03 -7.34
C ARG A 120 8.47 18.49 -8.78
N ARG A 121 7.50 19.25 -9.30
CA ARG A 121 7.50 19.72 -10.69
C ARG A 121 8.75 20.53 -11.03
N GLU A 122 9.14 21.46 -10.15
CA GLU A 122 10.34 22.29 -10.27
C GLU A 122 11.60 21.43 -10.40
N PHE A 123 11.78 20.44 -9.51
CA PHE A 123 12.91 19.52 -9.56
C PHE A 123 12.96 18.72 -10.87
N ALA A 124 11.80 18.23 -11.34
CA ALA A 124 11.72 17.48 -12.59
C ALA A 124 12.07 18.33 -13.83
N GLN A 125 11.78 19.63 -13.79
CA GLN A 125 12.10 20.58 -14.86
C GLN A 125 13.57 21.00 -14.84
N GLU A 126 14.11 21.30 -13.67
CA GLU A 126 15.48 21.81 -13.51
C GLU A 126 16.55 20.72 -13.56
N ARG A 127 16.21 19.49 -13.11
CA ARG A 127 17.18 18.40 -12.89
C ARG A 127 16.77 17.12 -13.59
N GLY A 128 16.30 17.23 -14.84
CA GLY A 128 15.78 16.11 -15.63
C GLY A 128 16.74 14.91 -15.73
N SER A 129 18.04 15.15 -15.95
CA SER A 129 19.04 14.07 -16.02
C SER A 129 19.24 13.34 -14.69
N GLU A 130 19.14 14.06 -13.57
CA GLU A 130 19.22 13.43 -12.24
C GLU A 130 17.97 12.65 -11.90
N LEU A 131 16.81 13.20 -12.25
CA LEU A 131 15.55 12.51 -12.13
C LEU A 131 15.57 11.20 -12.93
N GLU A 132 16.10 11.21 -14.14
CA GLU A 132 16.20 10.00 -14.96
C GLU A 132 17.15 8.95 -14.35
N ARG A 133 18.31 9.37 -13.81
CA ARG A 133 19.19 8.45 -13.06
C ARG A 133 18.50 7.86 -11.83
N LEU A 134 17.72 8.66 -11.09
CA LEU A 134 16.94 8.17 -9.94
C LEU A 134 15.87 7.16 -10.39
N ARG A 135 15.18 7.44 -11.51
CA ARG A 135 14.17 6.52 -12.08
C ARG A 135 14.80 5.18 -12.48
N GLN A 136 15.95 5.21 -13.15
CA GLN A 136 16.71 4.01 -13.53
C GLN A 136 17.19 3.24 -12.29
N GLY A 137 17.71 3.94 -11.27
CA GLY A 137 18.15 3.32 -10.03
C GLY A 137 17.02 2.64 -9.25
N LEU A 138 15.84 3.28 -9.17
CA LEU A 138 14.66 2.69 -8.52
C LEU A 138 14.15 1.47 -9.27
N ALA A 139 14.04 1.55 -10.61
CA ALA A 139 13.64 0.41 -11.44
C ALA A 139 14.62 -0.76 -11.31
N GLY A 140 15.92 -0.47 -11.34
CA GLY A 140 16.98 -1.47 -11.14
C GLY A 140 16.95 -2.11 -9.75
N ALA A 141 16.67 -1.33 -8.70
CA ALA A 141 16.54 -1.87 -7.35
C ALA A 141 15.34 -2.82 -7.20
N VAL A 142 14.20 -2.50 -7.81
CA VAL A 142 13.02 -3.40 -7.83
C VAL A 142 13.33 -4.69 -8.58
N ALA A 143 13.96 -4.60 -9.76
CA ALA A 143 14.36 -5.76 -10.55
C ALA A 143 15.35 -6.65 -9.79
N HIS A 144 16.38 -6.03 -9.19
CA HIS A 144 17.38 -6.74 -8.38
C HIS A 144 16.74 -7.45 -7.18
N ALA A 145 15.82 -6.79 -6.46
CA ALA A 145 15.09 -7.39 -5.34
C ALA A 145 14.22 -8.59 -5.77
N ALA A 146 13.65 -8.55 -6.98
CA ALA A 146 12.88 -9.67 -7.52
C ALA A 146 13.76 -10.89 -7.82
N GLU A 147 14.97 -10.66 -8.34
CA GLU A 147 15.96 -11.72 -8.63
C GLU A 147 16.62 -12.28 -7.37
N HIS A 148 16.77 -11.47 -6.31
CA HIS A 148 17.48 -11.82 -5.07
C HIS A 148 16.51 -12.01 -3.89
N ARG A 149 15.36 -12.64 -4.16
CA ARG A 149 14.25 -12.73 -3.21
C ARG A 149 14.63 -13.38 -1.87
N THR A 150 15.49 -14.41 -1.88
CA THR A 150 15.96 -15.07 -0.65
C THR A 150 16.73 -14.13 0.26
N GLU A 151 17.59 -13.28 -0.30
CA GLU A 151 18.37 -12.29 0.47
C GLU A 151 17.46 -11.19 1.03
N VAL A 152 16.49 -10.72 0.24
CA VAL A 152 15.48 -9.75 0.67
C VAL A 152 14.66 -10.29 1.84
N VAL A 153 14.21 -11.56 1.75
CA VAL A 153 13.48 -12.22 2.83
C VAL A 153 14.37 -12.35 4.07
N ALA A 154 15.61 -12.81 3.94
CA ALA A 154 16.54 -12.94 5.07
C ALA A 154 16.78 -11.60 5.78
N ALA A 155 16.99 -10.53 5.02
CA ALA A 155 17.14 -9.18 5.57
C ALA A 155 15.85 -8.70 6.26
N ALA A 156 14.68 -9.01 5.70
CA ALA A 156 13.39 -8.66 6.29
C ALA A 156 13.10 -9.44 7.58
N VAL A 157 13.47 -10.73 7.65
CA VAL A 157 13.40 -11.56 8.88
C VAL A 157 14.26 -10.93 9.97
N ALA A 158 15.51 -10.59 9.66
CA ALA A 158 16.43 -9.99 10.63
C ALA A 158 15.93 -8.64 11.18
N ARG A 159 15.21 -7.87 10.36
CA ARG A 159 14.68 -6.55 10.74
C ARG A 159 13.37 -6.62 11.53
N SER A 160 12.43 -7.47 11.11
CA SER A 160 11.06 -7.50 11.63
C SER A 160 10.83 -8.57 12.70
N GLY A 161 11.65 -9.62 12.72
CA GLY A 161 11.41 -10.83 13.52
C GLY A 161 10.29 -11.73 12.99
N LEU A 162 9.63 -11.36 11.89
CA LEU A 162 8.58 -12.19 11.28
C LEU A 162 9.17 -13.44 10.61
N PRO A 163 8.45 -14.57 10.63
CA PRO A 163 8.94 -15.82 10.04
C PRO A 163 9.04 -15.72 8.52
N ALA A 164 10.07 -16.35 7.94
CA ALA A 164 10.35 -16.28 6.50
C ALA A 164 9.14 -16.62 5.60
N PRO A 165 8.34 -17.68 5.88
CA PRO A 165 7.15 -17.97 5.07
C PRO A 165 6.12 -16.84 5.01
N ALA A 166 5.97 -16.06 6.10
CA ALA A 166 5.05 -14.92 6.13
C ALA A 166 5.56 -13.77 5.24
N LEU A 167 6.87 -13.50 5.29
CA LEU A 167 7.50 -12.47 4.46
C LEU A 167 7.54 -12.88 2.98
N GLU A 168 7.74 -14.16 2.68
CA GLU A 168 7.61 -14.71 1.33
C GLU A 168 6.20 -14.52 0.77
N ALA A 169 5.16 -14.80 1.55
CA ALA A 169 3.78 -14.55 1.14
C ALA A 169 3.53 -13.05 0.92
N TYR A 170 3.98 -12.20 1.84
CA TYR A 170 3.84 -10.75 1.74
C TYR A 170 4.50 -10.18 0.48
N PHE A 171 5.77 -10.48 0.22
CA PHE A 171 6.45 -9.98 -0.97
C PHE A 171 5.89 -10.57 -2.28
N ALA A 172 5.05 -11.61 -2.23
CA ALA A 172 4.38 -12.17 -3.41
C ALA A 172 3.08 -11.41 -3.71
N ALA A 173 2.45 -10.86 -2.68
CA ALA A 173 1.23 -10.07 -2.77
C ALA A 173 1.47 -8.65 -3.31
N LEU A 174 2.67 -8.10 -3.12
CA LEU A 174 3.01 -6.74 -3.54
C LEU A 174 3.17 -6.61 -5.06
N GLN A 175 2.62 -5.51 -5.59
CA GLN A 175 2.84 -5.05 -6.96
C GLN A 175 3.61 -3.72 -6.92
N PHE A 176 4.70 -3.65 -7.69
CA PHE A 176 5.58 -2.49 -7.73
C PHE A 176 5.45 -1.64 -8.99
N GLY A 177 4.72 -2.11 -10.01
CA GLY A 177 4.44 -1.32 -11.21
C GLY A 177 3.31 -0.32 -11.00
N LEU A 178 3.27 0.74 -11.81
CA LEU A 178 2.09 1.60 -11.95
C LEU A 178 1.50 1.45 -13.35
N ASP A 179 1.07 0.23 -13.70
CA ASP A 179 0.46 -0.11 -14.98
C ASP A 179 -0.93 0.54 -15.17
N GLU A 180 -1.60 0.27 -16.29
CA GLU A 180 -2.91 0.83 -16.58
C GLU A 180 -3.96 0.54 -15.51
N ARG A 181 -3.99 -0.69 -14.98
CA ARG A 181 -4.92 -1.09 -13.90
C ARG A 181 -4.57 -0.41 -12.59
N GLN A 182 -3.29 -0.31 -12.22
CA GLN A 182 -2.92 0.43 -10.99
C GLN A 182 -3.20 1.93 -11.13
N ARG A 183 -3.04 2.52 -12.31
CA ARG A 183 -3.43 3.92 -12.58
C ARG A 183 -4.94 4.11 -12.44
N ALA A 184 -5.75 3.19 -12.96
CA ALA A 184 -7.19 3.22 -12.80
C ALA A 184 -7.59 3.07 -11.31
N GLY A 185 -6.96 2.16 -10.58
CA GLY A 185 -7.15 2.00 -9.14
C GLY A 185 -6.82 3.26 -8.34
N LEU A 186 -5.67 3.87 -8.61
CA LEU A 186 -5.25 5.13 -7.99
C LEU A 186 -6.23 6.27 -8.27
N ALA A 187 -6.69 6.41 -9.52
CA ALA A 187 -7.67 7.43 -9.90
C ALA A 187 -9.03 7.20 -9.22
N SER A 188 -9.49 5.94 -9.17
CA SER A 188 -10.72 5.55 -8.48
C SER A 188 -10.67 5.86 -6.99
N PHE A 189 -9.56 5.54 -6.33
CA PHE A 189 -9.36 5.89 -4.92
C PHE A 189 -9.37 7.41 -4.69
N ALA A 190 -8.68 8.18 -5.52
CA ALA A 190 -8.66 9.64 -5.41
C ALA A 190 -10.06 10.25 -5.57
N GLN A 191 -10.87 9.73 -6.50
CA GLN A 191 -12.26 10.16 -6.68
C GLN A 191 -13.14 9.79 -5.49
N SER A 192 -13.03 8.55 -4.99
CA SER A 192 -13.77 8.09 -3.81
C SER A 192 -13.41 8.91 -2.57
N TYR A 193 -12.12 9.21 -2.37
CA TYR A 193 -11.65 10.09 -1.31
C TYR A 193 -12.25 11.49 -1.42
N ALA A 194 -12.21 12.09 -2.62
CA ALA A 194 -12.74 13.42 -2.88
C ALA A 194 -14.24 13.49 -2.54
N ASN A 195 -15.01 12.51 -3.00
CA ASN A 195 -16.44 12.39 -2.69
C ASN A 195 -16.67 12.20 -1.19
N TYR A 196 -15.88 11.36 -0.53
CA TYR A 196 -16.01 11.06 0.89
C TYR A 196 -15.71 12.28 1.78
N LYS A 197 -14.70 13.07 1.43
CA LYS A 197 -14.29 14.26 2.20
C LYS A 197 -14.99 15.55 1.74
N GLY A 198 -15.78 15.51 0.66
CA GLY A 198 -16.41 16.70 0.09
C GLY A 198 -15.39 17.71 -0.46
N VAL A 199 -14.26 17.22 -0.98
CA VAL A 199 -13.19 18.05 -1.57
C VAL A 199 -13.08 17.76 -3.06
N SER A 200 -12.47 18.68 -3.83
CA SER A 200 -12.13 18.39 -5.22
C SER A 200 -11.02 17.34 -5.30
N THR A 201 -11.02 16.53 -6.35
CA THR A 201 -9.86 15.71 -6.68
C THR A 201 -8.64 16.62 -6.89
N PRO A 202 -7.43 16.24 -6.41
CA PRO A 202 -6.22 17.03 -6.62
C PRO A 202 -5.99 17.28 -8.11
N ALA A 203 -5.44 18.46 -8.46
CA ALA A 203 -5.08 18.80 -9.83
C ALA A 203 -4.18 17.73 -10.48
N ASP A 204 -4.35 17.55 -11.80
CA ASP A 204 -3.76 16.49 -12.63
C ASP A 204 -2.45 15.89 -12.10
N LEU A 205 -2.58 14.68 -11.56
CA LEU A 205 -1.44 13.84 -11.24
C LEU A 205 -0.71 13.48 -12.54
N ARG A 206 0.33 14.25 -12.89
CA ARG A 206 1.13 13.96 -14.08
C ARG A 206 1.97 12.70 -13.87
N ILE A 207 1.63 11.64 -14.59
CA ILE A 207 2.44 10.43 -14.68
C ILE A 207 3.50 10.68 -15.78
N LEU A 208 4.76 10.43 -15.47
CA LEU A 208 5.85 10.57 -16.44
C LEU A 208 5.73 9.45 -17.50
N GLY A 209 6.26 9.71 -18.71
CA GLY A 209 6.39 8.68 -19.73
C GLY A 209 7.33 7.55 -19.29
N PRO A 210 7.44 6.46 -20.07
CA PRO A 210 8.41 5.41 -19.78
C PRO A 210 9.83 5.98 -19.76
N LEU A 211 10.74 5.29 -19.05
CA LEU A 211 12.18 5.54 -19.19
C LEU A 211 12.54 5.57 -20.67
N THR A 212 13.24 6.62 -21.09
CA THR A 212 13.77 6.65 -22.45
C THR A 212 14.94 5.68 -22.49
N GLU A 213 14.95 4.75 -23.44
CA GLU A 213 16.17 4.00 -23.76
C GLU A 213 17.25 5.03 -24.05
N THR A 214 18.27 5.10 -23.20
CA THR A 214 19.46 5.85 -23.58
C THR A 214 20.06 5.04 -24.72
N PRO A 215 20.31 5.61 -25.93
CA PRO A 215 21.10 4.89 -26.89
C PRO A 215 22.40 4.55 -26.17
N VAL A 216 22.72 3.26 -26.07
CA VAL A 216 24.09 2.86 -25.81
C VAL A 216 24.85 3.41 -27.00
N THR A 217 25.38 4.62 -26.88
CA THR A 217 26.45 5.07 -27.75
C THR A 217 27.61 4.14 -27.41
N ALA A 218 27.65 3.00 -28.10
CA ALA A 218 28.89 2.32 -28.41
C ALA A 218 29.71 3.34 -29.23
N GLY A 219 30.34 4.26 -28.52
CA GLY A 219 31.39 5.11 -29.06
C GLY A 219 32.55 4.19 -29.40
N GLY A 220 32.55 3.73 -30.64
CA GLY A 220 33.71 3.10 -31.23
C GLY A 220 34.85 4.09 -31.40
N SER A 221 36.04 3.52 -31.29
CA SER A 221 37.29 3.87 -31.97
C SER A 221 38.26 4.85 -31.29
N GLY A 222 39.40 4.27 -30.90
CA GLY A 222 40.72 4.81 -31.19
C GLY A 222 41.53 5.18 -29.96
N ILE A 223 42.48 4.31 -29.56
CA ILE A 223 43.88 4.36 -30.01
C ILE A 223 44.40 2.92 -30.12
#